data_AF-A0A160IRW6-F1
#
_entry.id   AF-A0A160IRW6-F1
#
_cell.length_a   1.000
_cell.length_b   1.000
_cell.length_c   1.000
_cell.angle_alpha   90.00
_cell.angle_beta   90.00
_cell.angle_gamma   90.00
#
_symmetry.space_group_name_H-M   'P 1'
#
loop_
_entity.id
_entity.type
_entity.pdbx_description
1 polymer ?
#
loop_
_entity_poly.entity_id
_entity_poly.type
_entity_poly.pdbx_seq_one_letter_code
_entity_poly.pdbx_strand_id
1 'polypeptide(L)' 'MSKRYIKTTQEERIFVEKKEWNNSLLMECIKEKKEKLVEVADRNGLTSNETVKCSQELDVLLNVYQRQFSF' A
#
# COMPACT_ATOMS: atom_id res chain seq x y z
N MET A 1 8.12 3.46 -27.00
CA MET A 1 8.45 2.77 -25.73
C MET A 1 7.16 2.30 -25.09
N SER A 2 6.88 0.99 -25.17
CA SER A 2 5.69 0.41 -24.53
C SER A 2 6.04 -0.01 -23.11
N LYS A 3 5.47 0.66 -22.10
CA LYS A 3 5.48 0.21 -20.70
C LYS A 3 4.04 -0.13 -20.31
N ARG A 4 3.72 -1.42 -20.29
CA ARG A 4 2.43 -1.98 -19.88
C ARG A 4 2.69 -2.96 -18.75
N TYR A 5 1.99 -2.80 -17.63
CA TYR A 5 1.85 -3.87 -16.65
C TYR A 5 0.46 -3.78 -16.02
N ILE A 6 -0.31 -4.84 -16.21
CA ILE A 6 -1.47 -5.24 -15.40
C ILE A 6 -1.16 -6.69 -15.01
N LYS A 7 -1.16 -6.92 -13.69
CA LYS A 7 -1.16 -8.17 -12.89
C LYS A 7 -0.73 -9.47 -13.56
N THR A 8 0.27 -10.13 -12.95
CA THR A 8 0.14 -11.53 -12.48
C THR A 8 1.28 -11.90 -11.52
N THR A 9 0.95 -12.81 -10.58
CA THR A 9 1.87 -13.62 -9.76
C THR A 9 2.71 -12.95 -8.66
N GLN A 10 2.08 -12.89 -7.49
CA GLN A 10 2.56 -13.02 -6.10
C GLN A 10 3.89 -12.42 -5.57
N GLU A 11 4.90 -11.97 -6.33
CA GLU A 11 6.20 -11.62 -5.68
C GLU A 11 6.96 -10.37 -6.17
N GLU A 12 6.50 -9.58 -7.14
CA GLU A 12 7.38 -8.55 -7.71
C GLU A 12 7.25 -7.14 -7.12
N ARG A 13 8.37 -6.74 -6.50
CA ARG A 13 8.73 -5.46 -5.88
C ARG A 13 8.29 -4.26 -6.73
N ILE A 14 7.58 -3.35 -6.07
CA ILE A 14 7.22 -2.07 -6.65
C ILE A 14 8.47 -1.18 -6.74
N PHE A 15 8.99 -0.99 -7.96
CA PHE A 15 9.89 0.14 -8.29
C PHE A 15 9.03 1.32 -8.73
N VAL A 16 8.85 2.31 -7.84
CA VAL A 16 8.11 3.53 -8.15
C VAL A 16 9.10 4.60 -8.60
N GLU A 17 9.26 4.74 -9.92
CA GLU A 17 9.81 5.95 -10.51
C GLU A 17 8.67 6.92 -10.80
N LYS A 18 8.61 8.02 -10.03
CA LYS A 18 7.74 9.20 -10.17
C LYS A 18 6.53 9.00 -11.09
N LYS A 19 5.48 8.34 -10.61
CA LYS A 19 4.24 8.14 -11.36
C LYS A 19 3.06 8.59 -10.52
N GLU A 20 2.21 9.43 -11.10
CA GLU A 20 0.92 9.77 -10.51
C GLU A 20 0.17 8.48 -10.19
N TRP A 21 -0.25 8.34 -8.94
CA TRP A 21 -1.01 7.17 -8.52
C TRP A 21 -2.35 7.20 -9.24
N ASN A 22 -2.64 6.15 -10.01
CA ASN A 22 -3.99 5.93 -10.50
C ASN A 22 -4.89 5.59 -9.30
N ASN A 23 -6.01 6.30 -9.15
CA ASN A 23 -6.97 6.15 -8.05
C ASN A 23 -7.31 4.69 -7.72
N SER A 24 -7.50 3.85 -8.75
CA SER A 24 -7.79 2.43 -8.57
C SER A 24 -6.62 1.65 -7.96
N LEU A 25 -5.39 1.99 -8.35
CA LEU A 25 -4.17 1.34 -7.86
C LEU A 25 -3.89 1.75 -6.41
N LEU A 26 -4.09 3.03 -6.08
CA LEU A 26 -3.91 3.52 -4.71
C LEU A 26 -4.90 2.85 -3.75
N MET A 27 -6.16 2.72 -4.16
CA MET A 27 -7.19 2.02 -3.39
C MET A 27 -6.85 0.53 -3.20
N GLU A 28 -6.35 -0.14 -4.25
CA GLU A 28 -5.91 -1.53 -4.15
C GLU A 28 -4.76 -1.69 -3.16
N CYS A 29 -3.73 -0.83 -3.25
CA CYS A 29 -2.62 -0.86 -2.30
C CYS A 29 -3.07 -0.56 -0.86
N ILE A 30 -4.00 0.38 -0.64
CA ILE A 30 -4.56 0.64 0.69
C ILE A 30 -5.27 -0.60 1.23
N LYS A 31 -6.06 -1.28 0.39
CA LYS A 31 -6.79 -2.48 0.78
C LYS A 31 -5.83 -3.62 1.15
N GLU A 32 -4.87 -3.94 0.29
CA GLU A 32 -3.86 -4.96 0.55
C GLU A 32 -3.07 -4.65 1.82
N LYS A 33 -2.70 -3.38 2.03
CA LYS A 33 -1.94 -2.98 3.22
C LYS A 33 -2.75 -3.09 4.50
N LYS A 34 -4.06 -2.80 4.45
CA LYS A 34 -4.98 -3.02 5.57
C LYS A 34 -5.09 -4.49 5.94
N GLU A 35 -5.27 -5.37 4.96
CA GLU A 35 -5.34 -6.81 5.18
C GLU A 35 -4.04 -7.32 5.81
N LYS A 36 -2.88 -6.87 5.30
CA LYS A 36 -1.58 -7.21 5.87
C LYS A 36 -1.38 -6.67 7.29
N LEU A 37 -1.85 -5.46 7.59
CA LEU A 37 -1.76 -4.90 8.94
C LEU A 37 -2.54 -5.76 9.95
N VAL A 38 -3.76 -6.18 9.58
CA VAL A 38 -4.56 -7.08 10.41
C VAL A 38 -3.83 -8.41 10.62
N GLU A 39 -3.30 -9.00 9.56
CA GLU A 39 -2.57 -10.28 9.64
C GLU A 39 -1.31 -10.18 10.52
N VAL A 40 -0.55 -9.09 10.42
CA VAL A 40 0.67 -8.89 11.23
C VAL A 40 0.32 -8.53 12.67
N ALA A 41 -0.74 -7.75 12.89
CA ALA A 41 -1.26 -7.46 14.24
C ALA A 41 -1.76 -8.72 14.95
N ASP A 42 -2.46 -9.60 14.25
CA ASP A 42 -2.97 -10.86 14.78
C ASP A 42 -1.82 -11.82 15.14
N ARG A 43 -0.80 -11.92 14.28
CA ARG A 43 0.36 -12.80 14.52
C ARG A 43 1.33 -12.28 15.57
N ASN A 44 1.66 -10.99 15.52
CA ASN A 44 2.81 -10.43 16.25
C ASN A 44 2.38 -9.47 17.37
N GLY A 45 1.10 -9.13 17.45
CA GLY A 45 0.57 -8.14 18.39
C GLY A 45 0.69 -6.71 17.87
N LEU A 46 -0.12 -5.81 18.44
CA LEU A 46 -0.22 -4.41 18.00
C LEU A 46 1.04 -3.59 18.20
N THR A 47 1.84 -3.92 19.22
CA THR A 47 3.06 -3.20 19.58
C THR A 47 4.32 -3.76 18.92
N SER A 48 4.19 -4.81 18.09
CA SER A 48 5.35 -5.34 17.38
C SER A 48 5.88 -4.30 16.41
N ASN A 49 7.20 -4.25 16.27
CA ASN A 49 7.85 -3.33 15.33
C ASN A 49 7.34 -3.54 13.88
N GLU A 50 6.98 -4.77 13.54
CA GLU A 50 6.44 -5.12 12.22
C GLU A 50 5.02 -4.61 12.02
N THR A 51 4.16 -4.70 13.04
CA THR A 51 2.80 -4.14 13.02
C THR A 51 2.86 -2.61 12.94
N VAL A 52 3.71 -1.99 13.77
CA VAL A 52 3.91 -0.53 13.77
C VAL A 52 4.41 -0.05 12.41
N LYS A 53 5.42 -0.70 11.84
CA LYS A 53 5.92 -0.37 10.50
C LYS A 53 4.84 -0.55 9.42
N CYS A 54 4.06 -1.63 9.50
CA CYS A 54 2.95 -1.86 8.57
C CYS A 54 1.89 -0.75 8.66
N SER A 55 1.58 -0.27 9.87
CA SER A 55 0.65 0.84 10.09
C SER A 55 1.17 2.15 9.50
N GLN A 56 2.45 2.46 9.68
CA GLN A 56 3.08 3.66 9.13
C GLN A 56 3.07 3.65 7.59
N GLU A 57 3.35 2.50 6.98
CA GLU A 57 3.29 2.35 5.52
C GLU A 57 1.86 2.51 4.98
N LEU A 58 0.84 2.03 5.73
CA LEU A 58 -0.56 2.27 5.40
C LEU A 58 -0.93 3.76 5.54
N ASP A 59 -0.48 4.44 6.58
CA ASP A 59 -0.73 5.87 6.80
C ASP A 59 -0.16 6.72 5.66
N VAL A 60 1.03 6.38 5.13
CA VAL A 60 1.59 7.07 3.95
C VAL A 60 0.64 6.95 2.75
N LEU A 61 0.08 5.77 2.49
CA LEU A 61 -0.86 5.56 1.39
C LEU A 61 -2.17 6.35 1.61
N LEU A 62 -2.68 6.36 2.83
CA LEU A 62 -3.86 7.14 3.21
C LEU A 62 -3.62 8.64 3.05
N ASN A 63 -2.44 9.14 3.43
CA ASN A 63 -2.07 10.54 3.26
C ASN A 63 -1.93 10.95 1.78
N VAL A 64 -1.49 10.04 0.91
CA VAL A 64 -1.51 10.27 -0.54
C VAL A 64 -2.95 10.36 -1.05
N TYR A 65 -3.81 9.44 -0.60
CA TYR A 65 -5.22 9.44 -0.97
C TYR A 65 -5.94 10.72 -0.50
N GLN A 66 -5.78 11.10 0.77
CA GLN A 66 -6.36 12.33 1.30
C GLN A 66 -5.91 13.56 0.51
N ARG A 67 -4.62 13.67 0.17
CA ARG A 67 -4.12 14.80 -0.65
C ARG A 67 -4.69 14.83 -2.06
N GLN A 68 -5.03 13.68 -2.64
CA GLN A 68 -5.60 13.59 -3.98
C GLN A 68 -7.12 13.86 -4.02
N PHE A 69 -7.83 13.54 -2.94
CA PHE A 69 -9.30 13.54 -2.89
C PHE A 69 -9.92 14.57 -1.94
N SER A 70 -9.11 15.32 -1.19
CA SER A 70 -9.60 16.40 -0.34
C SER A 70 -9.81 17.67 -1.17
N PHE A 71 -11.04 17.86 -1.64
CA PHE A 71 -11.61 19.12 -2.19
C PHE A 71 -12.96 19.39 -1.54
#